data_AF-A0A6M0API7-F1
#
_entry.id   AF-A0A6M0API7-F1
#
_cell.length_a   1.000
_cell.length_b   1.000
_cell.length_c   1.000
_cell.angle_alpha   90.00
_cell.angle_beta   90.00
_cell.angle_gamma   90.00
#
_symmetry.space_group_name_H-M   'P 1'
#
loop_
_entity.id
_entity.type
_entity.pdbx_description
1 polymer ?
#
loop_
_entity_poly.entity_id
_entity_poly.type
_entity_poly.pdbx_seq_one_letter_code
_entity_poly.pdbx_strand_id
1 'polypeptide(L)'
;RQYRIPLALTYGMTETASGVVTLKPEDFLSGNSGNNSCGQVLPHAKVTIRNGTGEIVEALSTGVITIEAKSLFHGYYSPSTNLALESELSKFPNRLQTLQSDDLGYFDQQGYLYTVGRRSNKIITGGENVFPAEVEQVIRGTGLVSDVCVIGLPDDYWGQVVTAVFVPSSDQVSVAMVQQKVEGNLSKFKCPKDWVAVESLPRNGQGKLNYQQVKVIARDCLSN
;
A
#
# COMPACT_ATOMS: atom_id res chain seq x y z
N ARG A 1 -18.59 3.41 -11.23
CA ARG A 1 -19.59 4.51 -11.14
C ARG A 1 -20.34 4.74 -12.45
N GLN A 2 -19.65 4.98 -13.57
CA GLN A 2 -20.28 5.13 -14.90
C GLN A 2 -21.29 4.01 -15.22
N TYR A 3 -20.91 2.75 -14.98
CA TYR A 3 -21.78 1.58 -15.20
C TYR A 3 -22.76 1.27 -14.05
N ARG A 4 -22.83 2.13 -13.02
CA ARG A 4 -23.67 1.93 -11.82
C ARG A 4 -23.50 0.58 -11.10
N ILE A 5 -22.34 -0.07 -11.26
CA ILE A 5 -22.02 -1.32 -10.55
C ILE A 5 -21.77 -1.00 -9.05
N PRO A 6 -22.53 -1.62 -8.13
CA PRO A 6 -22.31 -1.48 -6.68
C PRO A 6 -21.05 -2.24 -6.26
N LEU A 7 -20.01 -1.53 -5.82
CA LEU A 7 -18.77 -2.14 -5.33
C LEU A 7 -18.64 -1.94 -3.83
N ALA A 8 -18.31 -3.01 -3.11
CA ALA A 8 -17.92 -2.96 -1.71
C ALA A 8 -16.39 -3.06 -1.63
N LEU A 9 -15.72 -1.92 -1.47
CA LEU A 9 -14.30 -1.92 -1.14
C LEU A 9 -14.13 -2.44 0.28
N THR A 10 -13.12 -3.26 0.52
CA THR A 10 -12.90 -3.88 1.83
C THR A 10 -11.44 -3.78 2.23
N TYR A 11 -11.20 -3.63 3.52
CA TYR A 11 -9.87 -3.78 4.11
C TYR A 11 -9.88 -4.88 5.16
N GLY A 12 -8.84 -5.72 5.09
CA GLY A 12 -8.63 -6.88 5.93
C GLY A 12 -7.48 -7.73 5.39
N MET A 13 -7.16 -8.79 6.11
CA MET A 13 -6.03 -9.67 5.82
C MET A 13 -6.30 -11.08 6.37
N THR A 14 -5.37 -12.00 6.14
CA THR A 14 -5.50 -13.37 6.62
C THR A 14 -5.58 -13.40 8.15
N GLU A 15 -4.78 -12.56 8.79
CA GLU A 15 -4.64 -12.40 10.24
C GLU A 15 -5.93 -11.87 10.90
N THR A 16 -6.84 -11.28 10.13
CA THR A 16 -8.14 -10.77 10.60
C THR A 16 -9.32 -11.67 10.19
N ALA A 17 -9.03 -12.84 9.60
CA ALA A 17 -10.01 -13.74 9.01
C ALA A 17 -10.98 -13.03 8.04
N SER A 18 -10.41 -12.34 7.02
CA SER A 18 -11.11 -11.52 6.02
C SER A 18 -11.28 -10.05 6.43
N GLY A 19 -12.30 -9.37 5.91
CA GLY A 19 -12.53 -7.92 6.07
C GLY A 19 -12.92 -7.49 7.48
N VAL A 20 -12.33 -6.40 7.95
CA VAL A 20 -12.70 -5.69 9.20
C VAL A 20 -13.24 -4.28 8.93
N VAL A 21 -13.11 -3.80 7.69
CA VAL A 21 -13.65 -2.52 7.22
C VAL A 21 -14.28 -2.76 5.85
N THR A 22 -15.44 -2.16 5.59
CA THR A 22 -16.06 -2.22 4.26
C THR A 22 -16.81 -0.94 3.92
N LEU A 23 -16.69 -0.54 2.66
CA LEU A 23 -17.44 0.57 2.07
C LEU A 23 -18.80 0.01 1.63
N LYS A 24 -19.89 0.65 2.08
CA LYS A 24 -21.21 0.25 1.60
C LYS A 24 -21.28 0.52 0.10
N PRO A 25 -21.88 -0.36 -0.71
CA PRO A 25 -21.99 -0.13 -2.14
C PRO A 25 -22.75 1.16 -2.50
N GLU A 26 -23.65 1.59 -1.63
CA GLU A 26 -24.39 2.85 -1.71
C GLU A 26 -23.45 4.06 -1.65
N ASP A 27 -22.52 4.06 -0.69
CA ASP A 27 -21.52 5.11 -0.51
C ASP A 27 -20.58 5.16 -1.72
N PHE A 28 -20.17 3.98 -2.23
CA PHE A 28 -19.39 3.88 -3.46
C PHE A 28 -20.11 4.53 -4.65
N LEU A 29 -21.40 4.25 -4.85
CA LEU A 29 -22.19 4.79 -5.95
C LEU A 29 -22.48 6.29 -5.79
N SER A 30 -22.66 6.77 -4.57
CA SER A 30 -22.95 8.18 -4.28
C SER A 30 -21.82 9.12 -4.74
N GLY A 31 -20.57 8.65 -4.71
CA GLY A 31 -19.40 9.46 -5.04
C GLY A 31 -19.07 10.55 -4.01
N ASN A 32 -19.85 10.67 -2.94
CA ASN A 32 -19.73 11.72 -1.93
C ASN A 32 -18.81 11.28 -0.78
N SER A 33 -19.34 10.48 0.16
CA SER A 33 -18.64 10.07 1.38
C SER A 33 -17.84 8.80 1.15
N GLY A 34 -16.62 8.73 1.70
CA GLY A 34 -15.79 7.54 1.60
C GLY A 34 -15.34 7.20 0.19
N ASN A 35 -15.33 8.17 -0.72
CA ASN A 35 -14.96 7.95 -2.11
C ASN A 35 -13.49 7.45 -2.20
N ASN A 36 -13.29 6.24 -2.73
CA ASN A 36 -12.01 5.52 -2.77
C ASN A 36 -11.45 5.14 -1.37
N SER A 37 -12.26 5.25 -0.32
CA SER A 37 -11.93 4.70 1.00
C SER A 37 -12.16 3.18 1.04
N CYS A 38 -11.61 2.54 2.06
CA CYS A 38 -11.93 1.16 2.40
C CYS A 38 -13.30 1.02 3.11
N GLY A 39 -13.93 2.15 3.49
CA GLY A 39 -15.20 2.17 4.19
C GLY A 39 -15.10 2.39 5.69
N GLN A 40 -16.12 1.93 6.42
CA GLN A 40 -16.21 2.04 7.87
C GLN A 40 -15.96 0.69 8.55
N VAL A 41 -15.56 0.75 9.83
CA VAL A 41 -15.23 -0.43 10.64
C VAL A 41 -16.47 -1.28 10.87
N LEU A 42 -16.33 -2.59 10.69
CA LEU A 42 -17.41 -3.56 10.93
C LEU A 42 -17.68 -3.73 12.43
N PRO A 43 -18.92 -4.07 12.84
CA PRO A 43 -19.30 -4.11 14.26
C PRO A 43 -18.49 -5.05 15.17
N HIS A 44 -17.79 -6.03 14.59
CA HIS A 44 -17.01 -7.02 15.33
C HIS A 44 -15.55 -6.59 15.58
N ALA A 45 -15.14 -5.44 15.05
CA ALA A 45 -13.79 -4.94 15.08
C ALA A 45 -13.75 -3.50 15.62
N LYS A 46 -12.58 -3.10 16.08
CA LYS A 46 -12.21 -1.73 16.39
C LYS A 46 -10.87 -1.46 15.71
N VAL A 47 -10.80 -0.38 14.95
CA VAL A 47 -9.60 0.00 14.21
C VAL A 47 -9.18 1.38 14.67
N THR A 48 -7.90 1.52 15.00
CA THR A 48 -7.27 2.77 15.43
C THR A 48 -6.06 3.07 14.58
N ILE A 49 -5.72 4.35 14.43
CA ILE A 49 -4.50 4.79 13.74
C ILE A 49 -3.51 5.23 14.82
N ARG A 50 -2.29 4.69 14.78
CA ARG A 50 -1.26 4.97 15.80
C ARG A 50 0.00 5.59 15.22
N ASN A 51 0.59 6.55 15.93
CA ASN A 51 1.87 7.15 15.54
C ASN A 51 3.07 6.23 15.87
N GLY A 52 4.29 6.74 15.69
CA GLY A 52 5.52 6.00 15.98
C GLY A 52 5.76 5.69 17.47
N THR A 53 5.11 6.41 18.39
CA THR A 53 5.17 6.15 19.84
C THR A 53 4.07 5.19 20.32
N GLY A 54 3.15 4.79 19.42
CA GLY A 54 2.04 3.90 19.71
C GLY A 54 0.77 4.60 20.20
N GLU A 55 0.74 5.94 20.22
CA GLU A 55 -0.43 6.73 20.62
C GLU A 55 -1.44 6.84 19.47
N ILE A 56 -2.73 6.88 19.82
CA ILE A 56 -3.80 7.07 18.83
C ILE A 56 -3.74 8.51 18.31
N VAL A 57 -3.80 8.66 16.98
CA VAL A 57 -3.82 9.97 16.32
C VAL A 57 -5.25 10.37 15.93
N GLU A 58 -5.45 11.68 15.76
CA GLU A 58 -6.71 12.27 15.32
C GLU A 58 -7.01 11.96 13.85
N ALA A 59 -8.25 12.27 13.43
CA ALA A 59 -8.65 12.16 12.03
C ALA A 59 -7.71 12.97 11.11
N LEU A 60 -7.57 12.51 9.86
CA LEU A 60 -6.70 13.05 8.82
C LEU A 60 -5.19 12.91 9.09
N SER A 61 -4.80 12.37 10.25
CA SER A 61 -3.40 12.06 10.56
C SER A 61 -3.05 10.64 10.12
N THR A 62 -1.97 10.49 9.36
CA THR A 62 -1.49 9.17 8.91
C THR A 62 -0.72 8.47 10.02
N GLY A 63 -0.98 7.18 10.20
CA GLY A 63 -0.26 6.31 11.13
C GLY A 63 -0.47 4.84 10.82
N VAL A 64 -0.04 3.97 11.72
CA VAL A 64 -0.15 2.51 11.62
C VAL A 64 -1.57 2.07 11.95
N ILE A 65 -2.18 1.29 11.06
CA ILE A 65 -3.49 0.68 11.27
C ILE A 65 -3.36 -0.42 12.32
N THR A 66 -4.04 -0.24 13.45
CA THR A 66 -4.05 -1.18 14.58
C THR A 66 -5.46 -1.69 14.80
N ILE A 67 -5.61 -3.01 14.87
CA ILE A 67 -6.89 -3.71 14.78
C ILE A 67 -7.12 -4.52 16.06
N GLU A 68 -8.25 -4.31 16.71
CA GLU A 68 -8.75 -5.14 17.81
C GLU A 68 -10.00 -5.86 17.28
N ALA A 69 -10.02 -7.19 17.26
CA ALA A 69 -11.19 -7.93 16.77
C ALA A 69 -11.25 -9.35 17.34
N LYS A 70 -12.48 -9.87 17.48
CA LYS A 70 -12.66 -11.30 17.80
C LYS A 70 -12.25 -12.20 16.65
N SER A 71 -12.12 -11.71 15.42
CA SER A 71 -11.73 -12.49 14.25
C SER A 71 -10.21 -12.64 14.09
N LEU A 72 -9.41 -12.01 14.96
CA LEU A 72 -7.95 -12.13 14.88
C LEU A 72 -7.51 -13.58 15.01
N PHE A 73 -6.52 -13.95 14.21
CA PHE A 73 -5.88 -15.26 14.21
C PHE A 73 -5.21 -15.58 15.56
N HIS A 74 -4.77 -16.83 15.70
CA HIS A 74 -4.07 -17.30 16.90
C HIS A 74 -2.54 -17.10 16.84
N GLY A 75 -2.04 -16.39 15.83
CA GLY A 75 -0.61 -16.26 15.53
C GLY A 75 -0.16 -17.17 14.39
N TYR A 76 1.12 -17.07 14.04
CA TYR A 76 1.75 -17.92 13.03
C TYR A 76 2.33 -19.18 13.67
N TYR A 77 2.19 -20.32 12.99
CA TYR A 77 2.86 -21.55 13.39
C TYR A 77 4.37 -21.43 13.11
N SER A 78 5.22 -21.56 14.14
CA SER A 78 6.68 -21.61 13.99
C SER A 78 7.22 -22.98 14.43
N PRO A 79 7.75 -23.81 13.52
CA PRO A 79 8.31 -25.12 13.87
C PRO A 79 9.74 -25.05 14.47
N SER A 80 10.40 -23.89 14.55
CA SER A 80 11.80 -23.79 14.98
C SER A 80 12.08 -22.56 15.85
N THR A 81 12.68 -22.81 17.02
CA THR A 81 13.31 -21.84 17.91
C THR A 81 14.38 -21.03 17.18
N ASN A 82 14.08 -19.77 16.85
CA ASN A 82 15.11 -18.77 16.57
C ASN A 82 14.65 -17.41 17.12
N LEU A 83 15.24 -17.09 18.26
CA LEU A 83 14.90 -16.09 19.29
C LEU A 83 15.14 -14.62 18.87
N ALA A 84 14.65 -14.19 17.71
CA ALA A 84 14.71 -12.76 17.32
C ALA A 84 13.42 -12.19 16.73
N LEU A 85 12.46 -13.04 16.35
CA LEU A 85 11.08 -12.63 16.00
C LEU A 85 10.07 -12.97 17.10
N GLU A 86 10.54 -13.35 18.28
CA GLU A 86 9.71 -13.83 19.40
C GLU A 86 9.07 -12.73 20.25
N SER A 87 9.29 -11.43 19.98
CA SER A 87 8.90 -10.42 20.97
C SER A 87 7.40 -10.14 21.07
N GLU A 88 6.53 -10.64 20.19
CA GLU A 88 5.06 -10.40 20.31
C GLU A 88 4.17 -11.61 19.97
N LEU A 89 4.68 -12.67 19.32
CA LEU A 89 3.81 -13.70 18.70
C LEU A 89 3.88 -15.09 19.34
N SER A 90 4.87 -15.38 20.19
CA SER A 90 5.06 -16.71 20.79
C SER A 90 4.44 -16.88 22.18
N LYS A 91 3.74 -15.87 22.72
CA LYS A 91 3.30 -15.87 24.13
C LYS A 91 1.82 -16.11 24.41
N PHE A 92 0.98 -16.37 23.41
CA PHE A 92 -0.46 -16.48 23.66
C PHE A 92 -1.00 -17.90 23.39
N PRO A 93 -1.30 -18.69 24.44
CA PRO A 93 -2.26 -19.80 24.32
C PRO A 93 -3.70 -19.31 24.04
N ASN A 94 -3.90 -17.99 23.94
CA ASN A 94 -5.18 -17.31 23.74
C ASN A 94 -5.16 -16.50 22.43
N ARG A 95 -6.33 -16.21 21.87
CA ARG A 95 -6.47 -15.39 20.65
C ARG A 95 -5.78 -14.03 20.80
N LEU A 96 -5.08 -13.57 19.75
CA LEU A 96 -4.49 -12.23 19.72
C LEU A 96 -5.58 -11.18 19.95
N GLN A 97 -5.36 -10.26 20.89
CA GLN A 97 -6.36 -9.23 21.23
C GLN A 97 -6.24 -8.00 20.32
N THR A 98 -5.01 -7.68 19.94
CA THR A 98 -4.67 -6.50 19.13
C THR A 98 -3.61 -6.88 18.10
N LEU A 99 -3.82 -6.50 16.85
CA LEU A 99 -2.89 -6.64 15.75
C LEU A 99 -2.41 -5.26 15.31
N GLN A 100 -1.12 -4.98 15.51
CA GLN A 100 -0.46 -3.86 14.85
C GLN A 100 -0.06 -4.31 13.45
N SER A 101 -0.76 -3.80 12.43
CA SER A 101 -0.43 -4.14 11.05
C SER A 101 0.83 -3.41 10.59
N ASP A 102 1.29 -3.75 9.40
CA ASP A 102 2.31 -3.00 8.68
C ASP A 102 1.70 -2.03 7.65
N ASP A 103 0.37 -1.91 7.64
CA ASP A 103 -0.35 -0.97 6.78
C ASP A 103 -0.46 0.39 7.46
N LEU A 104 -0.31 1.44 6.65
CA LEU A 104 -0.50 2.83 7.02
C LEU A 104 -1.83 3.33 6.50
N GLY A 105 -2.50 4.15 7.29
CA GLY A 105 -3.78 4.74 6.92
C GLY A 105 -4.15 5.92 7.79
N TYR A 106 -5.29 6.52 7.49
CA TYR A 106 -5.93 7.56 8.29
C TYR A 106 -7.45 7.40 8.21
N PHE A 107 -8.15 7.92 9.21
CA PHE A 107 -9.61 8.11 9.15
C PHE A 107 -9.92 9.53 8.70
N ASP A 108 -10.94 9.71 7.86
CA ASP A 108 -11.54 11.05 7.70
C ASP A 108 -12.44 11.41 8.88
N GLN A 109 -12.98 12.63 8.85
CA GLN A 109 -13.88 13.14 9.89
C GLN A 109 -15.21 12.37 9.98
N GLN A 110 -15.57 11.59 8.95
CA GLN A 110 -16.79 10.77 8.91
C GLN A 110 -16.51 9.29 9.27
N GLY A 111 -15.27 8.97 9.65
CA GLY A 111 -14.88 7.63 10.08
C GLY A 111 -14.64 6.65 8.93
N TYR A 112 -14.41 7.13 7.70
CA TYR A 112 -13.97 6.28 6.60
C TYR A 112 -12.45 6.08 6.65
N LEU A 113 -12.01 4.83 6.54
CA LEU A 113 -10.61 4.46 6.54
C LEU A 113 -10.02 4.59 5.14
N TYR A 114 -8.90 5.28 5.01
CA TYR A 114 -8.09 5.34 3.79
C TYR A 114 -6.75 4.67 4.06
N THR A 115 -6.36 3.74 3.20
CA THR A 115 -5.02 3.13 3.23
C THR A 115 -4.04 3.97 2.42
N VAL A 116 -2.90 4.27 3.01
CA VAL A 116 -1.79 5.02 2.37
C VAL A 116 -0.79 4.05 1.73
N GLY A 117 -0.58 2.89 2.31
CA GLY A 117 0.37 1.89 1.82
C GLY A 117 0.93 1.06 2.95
N ARG A 118 2.11 0.47 2.75
CA ARG A 118 2.80 -0.33 3.78
C ARG A 118 4.03 0.38 4.30
N ARG A 119 4.25 0.33 5.61
CA ARG A 119 5.47 0.85 6.24
C ARG A 119 6.71 0.09 5.73
N SER A 120 6.61 -1.22 5.51
CA SER A 120 7.69 -2.04 4.92
C SER A 120 8.09 -1.63 3.51
N ASN A 121 7.17 -1.00 2.76
CA ASN A 121 7.38 -0.63 1.35
C ASN A 121 7.77 0.84 1.19
N LYS A 122 7.86 1.60 2.28
CA LYS A 122 8.30 2.99 2.27
C LYS A 122 9.72 3.08 1.70
N ILE A 123 9.91 4.00 0.76
CA ILE A 123 11.21 4.30 0.18
C ILE A 123 11.80 5.48 0.95
N ILE A 124 13.06 5.40 1.34
CA ILE A 124 13.80 6.50 1.95
C ILE A 124 14.83 6.97 0.93
N THR A 125 14.62 8.14 0.33
CA THR A 125 15.46 8.70 -0.73
C THR A 125 15.99 10.06 -0.28
N GLY A 126 17.31 10.19 -0.10
CA GLY A 126 17.93 11.44 0.35
C GLY A 126 17.43 11.92 1.72
N GLY A 127 17.06 10.99 2.61
CA GLY A 127 16.48 11.30 3.92
C GLY A 127 14.96 11.54 3.92
N GLU A 128 14.32 11.60 2.75
CA GLU A 128 12.89 11.85 2.61
C GLU A 128 12.08 10.55 2.49
N ASN A 129 10.87 10.55 3.04
CA ASN A 129 9.96 9.42 2.96
C ASN A 129 9.08 9.50 1.71
N VAL A 130 9.13 8.47 0.88
CA VAL A 130 8.28 8.31 -0.30
C VAL A 130 7.42 7.06 -0.13
N PHE A 131 6.11 7.23 -0.27
CA PHE A 131 5.16 6.12 -0.26
C PHE A 131 4.84 5.73 -1.70
N PRO A 132 5.22 4.53 -2.16
CA PRO A 132 5.02 4.11 -3.55
C PRO A 132 3.61 4.32 -4.09
N ALA A 133 2.59 4.00 -3.29
CA ALA A 133 1.20 4.11 -3.72
C ALA A 133 0.79 5.53 -4.13
N GLU A 134 1.33 6.56 -3.48
CA GLU A 134 1.09 7.97 -3.84
C GLU A 134 1.66 8.28 -5.23
N VAL A 135 2.91 7.86 -5.46
CA VAL A 135 3.60 8.05 -6.75
C VAL A 135 2.89 7.27 -7.85
N GLU A 136 2.53 6.01 -7.58
CA GLU A 136 1.77 5.17 -8.50
C GLU A 136 0.41 5.77 -8.85
N GLN A 137 -0.30 6.37 -7.89
CA GLN A 137 -1.58 7.03 -8.16
C GLN A 137 -1.41 8.18 -9.15
N VAL A 138 -0.38 9.00 -8.99
CA VAL A 138 -0.09 10.08 -9.95
C VAL A 138 0.27 9.51 -11.33
N ILE A 139 1.11 8.47 -11.39
CA ILE A 139 1.47 7.83 -12.67
C ILE A 139 0.24 7.23 -13.35
N ARG A 140 -0.63 6.51 -12.63
CA ARG A 140 -1.90 5.97 -13.17
C ARG A 140 -2.83 7.09 -13.66
N GLY A 141 -2.86 8.22 -12.95
CA GLY A 141 -3.65 9.40 -13.31
C GLY A 141 -3.28 10.03 -14.65
N THR A 142 -2.10 9.72 -15.21
CA THR A 142 -1.70 10.18 -16.55
C THR A 142 -2.53 9.55 -17.68
N GLY A 143 -3.13 8.38 -17.43
CA GLY A 143 -3.78 7.57 -18.46
C GLY A 143 -2.81 6.90 -19.45
N LEU A 144 -1.50 7.05 -19.26
CA LEU A 144 -0.47 6.53 -20.17
C LEU A 144 0.01 5.12 -19.80
N VAL A 145 -0.32 4.61 -18.62
CA VAL A 145 0.09 3.29 -18.14
C VAL A 145 -1.13 2.41 -17.88
N SER A 146 -1.00 1.10 -18.18
CA SER A 146 -2.03 0.10 -17.84
C SER A 146 -1.79 -0.54 -16.47
N ASP A 147 -0.53 -0.62 -16.04
CA ASP A 147 -0.13 -1.06 -14.70
C ASP A 147 1.17 -0.36 -14.27
N VAL A 148 1.40 -0.23 -12.95
CA VAL A 148 2.61 0.40 -12.42
C VAL A 148 2.91 -0.09 -11.01
N CYS A 149 4.20 -0.29 -10.74
CA CYS A 149 4.77 -0.49 -9.43
C CYS A 149 5.92 0.48 -9.21
N VAL A 150 5.90 1.19 -8.08
CA VAL A 150 7.03 2.03 -7.65
C VAL A 150 7.81 1.29 -6.55
N ILE A 151 9.12 1.24 -6.71
CA ILE A 151 10.04 0.58 -5.78
C ILE A 151 11.24 1.46 -5.47
N GLY A 152 11.85 1.22 -4.31
CA GLY A 152 13.15 1.76 -3.96
C GLY A 152 14.25 0.75 -4.32
N LEU A 153 15.20 1.15 -5.14
CA LEU A 153 16.43 0.40 -5.40
C LEU A 153 17.59 1.02 -4.61
N PRO A 154 18.57 0.22 -4.13
CA PRO A 154 19.77 0.77 -3.47
C PRO A 154 20.50 1.75 -4.38
N ASP A 155 20.97 2.86 -3.82
CA ASP A 155 21.69 3.92 -4.53
C ASP A 155 22.73 4.55 -3.60
N ASP A 156 23.96 4.77 -4.11
CA ASP A 156 25.09 5.25 -3.30
C ASP A 156 24.93 6.70 -2.81
N TYR A 157 24.14 7.52 -3.51
CA TYR A 157 23.93 8.93 -3.18
C TYR A 157 22.64 9.14 -2.38
N TRP A 158 21.56 8.48 -2.77
CA TRP A 158 20.23 8.67 -2.19
C TRP A 158 19.89 7.65 -1.10
N GLY A 159 20.71 6.62 -0.90
CA GLY A 159 20.40 5.44 -0.09
C GLY A 159 19.42 4.52 -0.82
N GLN A 160 18.27 5.06 -1.23
CA GLN A 160 17.40 4.45 -2.23
C GLN A 160 17.02 5.44 -3.33
N VAL A 161 17.07 4.99 -4.57
CA VAL A 161 16.50 5.69 -5.73
C VAL A 161 15.05 5.25 -5.94
N VAL A 162 14.17 6.21 -6.21
CA VAL A 162 12.76 5.92 -6.56
C VAL A 162 12.73 5.47 -8.02
N THR A 163 12.25 4.26 -8.25
CA THR A 163 12.18 3.63 -9.57
C THR A 163 10.73 3.28 -9.91
N ALA A 164 10.24 3.74 -11.05
CA ALA A 164 8.93 3.35 -11.57
C ALA A 164 9.07 2.23 -12.59
N VAL A 165 8.47 1.08 -12.31
CA VAL A 165 8.34 -0.03 -13.26
C VAL A 165 6.89 -0.07 -13.74
N PHE A 166 6.67 0.12 -15.04
CA PHE A 166 5.32 0.33 -15.56
C PHE A 166 5.08 -0.44 -16.86
N VAL A 167 3.80 -0.75 -17.10
CA VAL A 167 3.32 -1.31 -18.36
C VAL A 167 2.70 -0.17 -19.17
N PRO A 168 3.23 0.17 -20.35
CA PRO A 168 2.64 1.16 -21.24
C PRO A 168 1.17 0.82 -21.56
N SER A 169 0.33 1.84 -21.74
CA SER A 169 -1.06 1.64 -22.21
C SER A 169 -1.16 1.31 -23.69
N SER A 170 -0.12 1.62 -24.47
CA SER A 170 0.04 1.26 -25.88
C SER A 170 1.52 1.38 -26.28
N ASP A 171 1.87 0.80 -27.43
CA ASP A 171 3.24 0.83 -27.98
C ASP A 171 3.75 2.23 -28.33
N GLN A 172 2.85 3.23 -28.39
CA GLN A 172 3.20 4.62 -28.66
C GLN A 172 3.66 5.38 -27.41
N VAL A 173 3.45 4.83 -26.21
CA VAL A 173 3.82 5.49 -24.97
C VAL A 173 5.30 5.27 -24.67
N SER A 174 6.07 6.35 -24.71
CA SER A 174 7.47 6.36 -24.29
C SER A 174 7.62 6.75 -22.82
N VAL A 175 8.76 6.37 -22.22
CA VAL A 175 9.15 6.80 -20.86
C VAL A 175 9.09 8.32 -20.70
N ALA A 176 9.61 9.07 -21.68
CA ALA A 176 9.63 10.53 -21.66
C ALA A 176 8.23 11.16 -21.59
N MET A 177 7.25 10.56 -22.29
CA MET A 177 5.86 11.02 -22.24
C MET A 177 5.26 10.87 -20.84
N VAL A 178 5.53 9.74 -20.17
CA VAL A 178 5.05 9.50 -18.80
C VAL A 178 5.73 10.47 -17.83
N GLN A 179 7.05 10.62 -17.93
CA GLN A 179 7.83 11.56 -17.11
C GLN A 179 7.29 12.99 -17.21
N GLN A 180 7.10 13.49 -18.42
CA GLN A 180 6.58 14.84 -18.67
C GLN A 180 5.18 15.05 -18.07
N LYS A 181 4.33 14.01 -18.10
CA LYS A 181 2.97 14.10 -17.56
C LYS A 181 2.94 14.06 -16.02
N VAL A 182 3.93 13.43 -15.40
CA VAL A 182 4.09 13.34 -13.94
C VAL A 182 4.77 14.59 -13.37
N GLU A 183 5.62 15.26 -14.17
CA GLU A 183 6.30 16.47 -13.77
C GLU A 183 5.31 17.55 -13.28
N GLY A 184 5.63 18.18 -12.15
CA GLY A 184 4.78 19.18 -11.50
C GLY A 184 3.62 18.63 -10.66
N ASN A 185 3.29 17.33 -10.77
CA ASN A 185 2.25 16.69 -9.95
C ASN A 185 2.79 16.00 -8.69
N LEU A 186 4.11 15.91 -8.55
CA LEU A 186 4.80 15.36 -7.39
C LEU A 186 5.86 16.33 -6.88
N SER A 187 6.08 16.35 -5.57
CA SER A 187 7.27 16.97 -4.99
C SER A 187 8.53 16.33 -5.57
N LYS A 188 9.58 17.12 -5.83
CA LYS A 188 10.79 16.68 -6.54
C LYS A 188 11.41 15.39 -6.00
N PHE A 189 11.42 15.20 -4.68
CA PHE A 189 12.00 14.01 -4.05
C PHE A 189 11.16 12.73 -4.27
N LYS A 190 9.86 12.85 -4.57
CA LYS A 190 8.95 11.73 -4.87
C LYS A 190 9.00 11.29 -6.33
N CYS A 191 9.48 12.16 -7.22
CA CYS A 191 9.59 11.84 -8.64
C CYS A 191 10.54 10.65 -8.84
N PRO A 192 10.12 9.59 -9.56
CA PRO A 192 11.03 8.51 -9.94
C PRO A 192 12.20 9.07 -10.76
N LYS A 193 13.41 8.67 -10.37
CA LYS A 193 14.64 9.00 -11.11
C LYS A 193 14.91 7.95 -12.18
N ASP A 194 14.54 6.71 -11.90
CA ASP A 194 14.62 5.61 -12.85
C ASP A 194 13.24 5.16 -13.32
N TRP A 195 13.16 4.75 -14.58
CA TRP A 195 11.94 4.37 -15.26
C TRP A 195 12.18 3.13 -16.12
N VAL A 196 11.42 2.09 -15.87
CA VAL A 196 11.55 0.80 -16.56
C VAL A 196 10.19 0.43 -17.15
N ALA A 197 10.10 0.43 -18.48
CA ALA A 197 8.95 -0.07 -19.20
C ALA A 197 9.04 -1.60 -19.34
N VAL A 198 7.96 -2.31 -19.02
CA VAL A 198 7.88 -3.77 -19.11
C VAL A 198 6.58 -4.19 -19.81
N GLU A 199 6.55 -5.38 -20.38
CA GLU A 199 5.33 -5.94 -20.99
C GLU A 199 4.27 -6.32 -19.95
N SER A 200 4.71 -6.78 -18.77
CA SER A 200 3.82 -7.12 -17.66
C SER A 200 4.53 -7.04 -16.31
N LEU A 201 3.76 -6.80 -15.25
CA LEU A 201 4.26 -6.86 -13.89
C LEU A 201 4.06 -8.27 -13.30
N PRO A 202 5.09 -8.87 -12.69
CA PRO A 202 5.01 -10.22 -12.14
C PRO A 202 4.06 -10.27 -10.95
N ARG A 203 3.19 -11.29 -10.92
CA ARG A 203 2.22 -11.54 -9.85
C ARG A 203 2.34 -12.98 -9.35
N ASN A 204 2.03 -13.21 -8.07
CA ASN A 204 1.97 -14.55 -7.49
C ASN A 204 0.67 -15.27 -7.88
N GLY A 205 0.51 -16.53 -7.46
CA GLY A 205 -0.69 -17.34 -7.77
C GLY A 205 -2.03 -16.79 -7.24
N GLN A 206 -2.00 -15.77 -6.37
CA GLN A 206 -3.19 -15.05 -5.88
C GLN A 206 -3.41 -13.71 -6.60
N GLY A 207 -2.64 -13.43 -7.66
CA GLY A 207 -2.69 -12.17 -8.42
C GLY A 207 -2.02 -10.97 -7.72
N LYS A 208 -1.38 -11.17 -6.56
CA LYS A 208 -0.66 -10.08 -5.86
C LYS A 208 0.69 -9.83 -6.53
N LEU A 209 1.09 -8.56 -6.59
CA LEU A 209 2.37 -8.16 -7.16
C LEU A 209 3.55 -8.84 -6.46
N ASN A 210 4.51 -9.36 -7.23
CA ASN A 210 5.75 -9.94 -6.73
C ASN A 210 6.88 -8.90 -6.72
N TYR A 211 6.97 -8.11 -5.64
CA TYR A 211 7.96 -7.05 -5.48
C TYR A 211 9.42 -7.52 -5.63
N GLN A 212 9.74 -8.76 -5.26
CA GLN A 212 11.11 -9.27 -5.40
C GLN A 212 11.47 -9.46 -6.87
N GLN A 213 10.56 -10.04 -7.66
CA GLN A 213 10.75 -10.17 -9.10
C GLN A 213 10.76 -8.81 -9.80
N VAL A 214 9.91 -7.86 -9.39
CA VAL A 214 9.95 -6.47 -9.92
C VAL A 214 11.33 -5.84 -9.70
N LYS A 215 11.91 -6.00 -8.49
CA LYS A 215 13.25 -5.48 -8.18
C LYS A 215 14.35 -6.12 -9.03
N VAL A 216 14.26 -7.42 -9.32
CA VAL A 216 15.21 -8.12 -10.20
C VAL A 216 15.11 -7.54 -11.61
N ILE A 217 13.90 -7.51 -12.20
CA ILE A 217 13.66 -6.96 -13.54
C ILE A 217 14.19 -5.53 -13.64
N ALA A 218 13.87 -4.69 -12.66
CA ALA A 218 14.31 -3.30 -12.67
C ALA A 218 15.85 -3.16 -12.66
N ARG A 219 16.55 -3.95 -11.84
CA ARG A 219 18.02 -3.93 -11.81
C ARG A 219 18.62 -4.43 -13.11
N ASP A 220 18.08 -5.51 -13.68
CA ASP A 220 18.57 -6.08 -14.93
C ASP A 220 18.39 -5.08 -16.09
N CYS A 221 17.26 -4.38 -16.14
CA CYS A 221 17.02 -3.35 -17.16
C CYS A 221 17.90 -2.10 -16.99
N LEU A 222 18.20 -1.69 -15.76
CA LEU A 222 19.00 -0.48 -15.48
C LEU A 222 20.51 -0.72 -15.54
N SER A 223 20.95 -1.98 -15.49
CA SER A 223 22.37 -2.35 -15.60
C SER A 223 22.84 -2.56 -17.04
N ASN A 224 21.92 -2.52 -18.01
CA ASN A 224 22.18 -2.61 -19.46
C ASN A 224 22.10 -1.23 -20.11
#